data_AF-A0A815N8P5-F1
#
_entry.id   AF-A0A815N8P5-F1
#
_cell.length_a   1.000
_cell.length_b   1.000
_cell.length_c   1.000
_cell.angle_alpha   90.00
_cell.angle_beta   90.00
_cell.angle_gamma   90.00
#
_symmetry.space_group_name_H-M   'P 1'
#
loop_
_entity.id
_entity.type
_entity.pdbx_description
1 polymer ?
#
loop_
_entity_poly.entity_id
_entity_poly.type
_entity_poly.pdbx_seq_one_letter_code
_entity_poly.pdbx_strand_id
1 'polypeptide(L)'
;MLENCYEVERPVFHYEQKIVVIVSHWDQSKEPEKDYPQICALFEDYCSSIIFYSDKMPIDQLVESMYTFLSNMTPEQITITDEEFFLKFNVAEIKLQIKDSVNQYRKKADAVFTEYSNLVVSAKSQPKDEQDEILHVVIVEFKNEMENLLQTFRNTHEGENLKRCDEFVEKVVPLMSYNLFDNKDPRNLIKRCPHCELIWFKTEGCDGVTSCGNKDFTHSFNSSGKRHWKYILQRIGGELRLVKQPDIWRISVGPKKFDDSPYTKSKGVGCGKSFTWSELPKVEDELILELFKVKTVEQAKQLIEAGHFKEVRQNYEKSIDTTFHS
;
A
#
# COMPACT_ATOMS: atom_id res chain seq x y z
N MET A 1 21.56 -11.10 40.95
CA MET A 1 20.78 -10.10 40.19
C MET A 1 20.93 -8.67 40.71
N LEU A 2 21.71 -8.42 41.79
CA LEU A 2 21.89 -7.08 42.38
C LEU A 2 23.22 -6.39 42.00
N GLU A 3 24.14 -7.08 41.31
CA GLU A 3 25.48 -6.53 41.02
C GLU A 3 25.54 -5.56 39.82
N ASN A 4 24.48 -5.47 38.99
CA ASN A 4 24.44 -4.56 37.84
C ASN A 4 23.72 -3.22 38.10
N CYS A 5 23.22 -2.96 39.32
CA CYS A 5 22.57 -1.68 39.63
C CYS A 5 23.57 -0.53 39.86
N TYR A 6 24.80 -0.82 40.28
CA TYR A 6 25.76 0.17 40.76
C TYR A 6 26.30 1.14 39.69
N GLU A 7 26.29 0.77 38.40
CA GLU A 7 26.77 1.70 37.34
C GLU A 7 25.75 2.77 36.96
N VAL A 8 24.47 2.61 37.34
CA VAL A 8 23.39 3.58 37.10
C VAL A 8 23.23 4.58 38.25
N GLU A 9 23.90 4.38 39.39
CA GLU A 9 23.64 5.17 40.61
C GLU A 9 24.20 6.60 40.58
N ARG A 10 25.32 6.85 39.89
CA ARG A 10 26.00 8.17 39.98
C ARG A 10 25.21 9.38 39.46
N PRO A 11 24.39 9.31 38.38
CA PRO A 11 23.58 10.45 37.96
C PRO A 11 22.33 10.67 38.82
N VAL A 12 21.93 9.69 39.62
CA VAL A 12 20.59 9.60 40.22
C VAL A 12 20.52 10.22 41.62
N PHE A 13 21.65 10.31 42.34
CA PHE A 13 21.73 10.96 43.67
C PHE A 13 21.22 12.42 43.68
N HIS A 14 21.27 13.14 42.55
CA HIS A 14 20.71 14.51 42.44
C HIS A 14 19.19 14.55 42.17
N TYR A 15 18.56 13.39 42.03
CA TYR A 15 17.16 13.25 41.66
C TYR A 15 16.38 12.36 42.62
N GLU A 16 16.89 12.04 43.82
CA GLU A 16 16.23 11.17 44.81
C GLU A 16 14.79 11.60 45.11
N GLN A 17 14.54 12.91 45.16
CA GLN A 17 13.19 13.49 45.37
C GLN A 17 12.29 13.45 44.11
N LYS A 18 12.81 12.99 42.98
CA LYS A 18 12.15 12.98 41.66
C LYS A 18 11.98 11.58 41.09
N ILE A 19 12.52 10.56 41.75
CA ILE A 19 12.33 9.17 41.39
C ILE A 19 10.98 8.74 41.94
N VAL A 20 10.12 8.24 41.05
CA VAL A 20 8.90 7.53 41.44
C VAL A 20 9.15 6.05 41.19
N VAL A 21 9.08 5.24 42.25
CA VAL A 21 9.21 3.79 42.13
C VAL A 21 7.82 3.20 41.91
N ILE A 22 7.63 2.47 40.82
CA ILE A 22 6.39 1.72 40.57
C ILE A 22 6.64 0.24 40.83
N VAL A 23 6.02 -0.29 41.88
CA VAL A 23 6.03 -1.71 42.22
C VAL A 23 4.88 -2.39 41.48
N SER A 24 5.18 -3.00 40.35
CA SER A 24 4.21 -3.72 39.52
C SER A 24 3.78 -5.06 40.14
N HIS A 25 2.63 -5.59 39.69
CA HIS A 25 2.07 -6.87 40.13
C HIS A 25 1.78 -6.95 41.64
N TRP A 26 1.36 -5.84 42.24
CA TRP A 26 1.07 -5.76 43.68
C TRP A 26 0.00 -6.74 44.16
N ASP A 27 -0.92 -7.15 43.28
CA ASP A 27 -1.92 -8.18 43.58
C ASP A 27 -1.36 -9.60 43.77
N GLN A 28 -0.07 -9.82 43.50
CA GLN A 28 0.61 -11.09 43.78
C GLN A 28 1.16 -11.16 45.21
N SER A 29 1.17 -10.06 45.96
CA SER A 29 1.56 -10.06 47.37
C SER A 29 0.59 -10.92 48.19
N LYS A 30 1.13 -11.88 48.94
CA LYS A 30 0.33 -12.77 49.80
C LYS A 30 -0.05 -12.11 51.13
N GLU A 31 0.77 -11.17 51.58
CA GLU A 31 0.58 -10.43 52.84
C GLU A 31 0.83 -8.93 52.59
N PRO A 32 -0.03 -8.23 51.82
CA PRO A 32 0.20 -6.83 51.43
C PRO A 32 0.43 -5.88 52.62
N GLU A 33 -0.23 -6.17 53.74
CA GLU A 33 -0.12 -5.41 55.00
C GLU A 33 1.30 -5.50 55.62
N LYS A 34 2.03 -6.60 55.37
CA LYS A 34 3.41 -6.79 55.84
C LYS A 34 4.44 -6.39 54.78
N ASP A 35 4.14 -6.65 53.52
CA ASP A 35 5.05 -6.37 52.41
C ASP A 35 5.18 -4.86 52.16
N TYR A 36 4.07 -4.11 52.32
CA TYR A 36 4.06 -2.65 52.12
C TYR A 36 5.11 -1.93 52.99
N PRO A 37 5.11 -2.05 54.34
CA PRO A 37 6.08 -1.35 55.16
C PRO A 37 7.52 -1.83 54.92
N GLN A 38 7.73 -3.09 54.56
CA GLN A 38 9.07 -3.60 54.23
C GLN A 38 9.62 -2.97 52.95
N ILE A 39 8.80 -2.87 51.91
CA ILE A 39 9.19 -2.24 50.64
C ILE A 39 9.39 -0.74 50.84
N CYS A 40 8.50 -0.07 51.58
CA CYS A 40 8.71 1.34 51.92
C CYS A 40 10.03 1.56 52.67
N ALA A 41 10.37 0.71 53.65
CA ALA A 41 11.64 0.81 54.38
C ALA A 41 12.87 0.55 53.49
N LEU A 42 12.77 -0.33 52.49
CA LEU A 42 13.86 -0.57 51.54
C LEU A 42 14.18 0.65 50.66
N PHE A 43 13.19 1.50 50.42
CA PHE A 43 13.31 2.67 49.56
C PHE A 43 13.28 4.01 50.31
N GLU A 44 13.22 3.98 51.65
CA GLU A 44 13.10 5.18 52.50
C GLU A 44 14.24 6.18 52.25
N ASP A 45 15.45 5.67 52.03
CA ASP A 45 16.64 6.48 51.76
C ASP A 45 16.77 6.91 50.27
N TYR A 46 15.97 6.34 49.36
CA TYR A 46 16.16 6.49 47.90
C TYR A 46 15.04 7.26 47.20
N CYS A 47 13.80 7.14 47.67
CA CYS A 47 12.68 7.85 47.07
C CYS A 47 11.57 8.12 48.09
N SER A 48 10.95 9.30 47.96
CA SER A 48 9.80 9.69 48.76
C SER A 48 8.47 9.21 48.20
N SER A 49 8.47 8.52 47.05
CA SER A 49 7.26 8.28 46.27
C SER A 49 7.26 6.89 45.63
N ILE A 50 6.39 6.02 46.16
CA ILE A 50 6.23 4.63 45.72
C ILE A 50 4.77 4.42 45.32
N ILE A 51 4.55 3.90 44.12
CA ILE A 51 3.24 3.50 43.60
C ILE A 51 3.20 1.98 43.56
N PHE A 52 2.21 1.39 44.23
CA PHE A 52 1.95 -0.04 44.16
C PHE A 52 0.89 -0.31 43.11
N TYR A 53 1.29 -0.87 41.97
CA TYR A 53 0.45 -1.07 40.81
C TYR A 53 0.05 -2.54 40.64
N SER A 54 -1.19 -2.78 40.24
CA SER A 54 -1.71 -4.09 39.84
C SER A 54 -2.54 -3.93 38.58
N ASP A 55 -2.63 -4.98 37.76
CA ASP A 55 -3.50 -5.02 36.58
C ASP A 55 -5.00 -4.86 36.93
N LYS A 56 -5.36 -5.03 38.21
CA LYS A 56 -6.70 -4.80 38.73
C LYS A 56 -6.98 -3.32 39.04
N MET A 57 -5.96 -2.48 39.07
CA MET A 57 -6.07 -1.04 39.31
C MET A 57 -6.53 -0.34 38.02
N PRO A 58 -7.61 0.46 38.06
CA PRO A 58 -8.02 1.26 36.91
C PRO A 58 -6.88 2.21 36.47
N ILE A 59 -6.68 2.35 35.17
CA ILE A 59 -5.63 3.20 34.59
C ILE A 59 -5.76 4.65 35.10
N ASP A 60 -6.99 5.15 35.25
CA ASP A 60 -7.24 6.50 35.73
C ASP A 60 -6.66 6.74 37.14
N GLN A 61 -6.70 5.73 38.02
CA GLN A 61 -6.11 5.84 39.37
C GLN A 61 -4.58 5.85 39.34
N LEU A 62 -3.96 5.08 38.42
CA LEU A 62 -2.51 5.11 38.24
C LEU A 62 -2.08 6.49 37.73
N VAL A 63 -2.79 7.00 36.72
CA VAL A 63 -2.53 8.32 36.13
C VAL A 63 -2.73 9.42 37.17
N GLU A 64 -3.80 9.39 37.95
CA GLU A 64 -4.05 10.34 39.05
C GLU A 64 -2.96 10.28 40.12
N SER A 65 -2.48 9.08 40.47
CA SER A 65 -1.36 8.90 41.40
C SER A 65 -0.09 9.54 40.85
N MET A 66 0.27 9.25 39.59
CA MET A 66 1.42 9.85 38.90
C MET A 66 1.32 11.37 38.84
N TYR A 67 0.16 11.92 38.48
CA TYR A 67 -0.07 13.36 38.45
C TYR A 67 0.05 14.00 39.83
N THR A 68 -0.48 13.35 40.86
CA THR A 68 -0.37 13.82 42.25
C THR A 68 1.09 13.93 42.65
N PHE A 69 1.91 12.91 42.37
CA PHE A 69 3.35 12.99 42.62
C PHE A 69 4.02 14.12 41.84
N LEU A 70 3.78 14.20 40.52
CA LEU A 70 4.36 15.24 39.67
C LEU A 70 3.97 16.66 40.13
N SER A 71 2.74 16.86 40.60
CA SER A 71 2.25 18.15 41.08
C SER A 71 2.86 18.60 42.41
N ASN A 72 3.31 17.65 43.23
CA ASN A 72 3.96 17.90 44.52
C ASN A 72 5.48 18.04 44.41
N MET A 73 6.06 17.70 43.26
CA MET A 73 7.48 17.91 43.01
C MET A 73 7.79 19.40 42.88
N THR A 74 8.90 19.84 43.48
CA THR A 74 9.39 21.20 43.32
C THR A 74 9.76 21.44 41.85
N PRO A 75 9.16 22.43 41.17
CA PRO A 75 9.53 22.74 39.81
C PRO A 75 11.00 23.16 39.76
N GLU A 76 11.78 22.51 38.90
CA GLU A 76 13.16 22.88 38.66
C GLU A 76 13.35 23.41 37.25
N GLN A 77 14.07 24.52 37.14
CA GLN A 77 14.51 25.04 35.87
C GLN A 77 15.74 24.25 35.41
N ILE A 78 15.51 23.25 34.57
CA ILE A 78 16.58 22.50 33.92
C ILE A 78 17.18 23.40 32.84
N THR A 79 18.40 23.88 33.08
CA THR A 79 19.17 24.62 32.07
C THR A 79 20.04 23.60 31.34
N ILE A 80 19.48 22.95 30.33
CA ILE A 80 20.24 22.07 29.44
C ILE A 80 20.64 22.91 28.23
N THR A 81 21.94 22.95 27.93
CA THR A 81 22.41 23.49 26.66
C THR A 81 21.99 22.58 25.51
N ASP A 82 21.81 23.14 24.32
CA ASP A 82 21.49 22.34 23.13
C ASP A 82 22.49 21.18 22.94
N GLU A 83 23.79 21.44 23.17
CA GLU A 83 24.86 20.44 23.08
C GLU A 83 24.69 19.28 24.07
N GLU A 84 24.39 19.57 25.33
CA GLU A 84 24.10 18.54 26.35
C GLU A 84 22.81 17.78 26.05
N PHE A 85 21.79 18.44 25.49
CA PHE A 85 20.57 17.77 25.04
C PHE A 85 20.89 16.76 23.95
N PHE A 86 21.65 17.16 22.92
CA PHE A 86 22.01 16.28 21.82
C PHE A 86 22.87 15.08 22.25
N LEU A 87 23.76 15.28 23.23
CA LEU A 87 24.61 14.24 23.81
C LEU A 87 23.84 13.28 24.73
N LYS A 88 23.02 13.80 25.65
CA LYS A 88 22.32 12.97 26.65
C LYS A 88 21.16 12.18 26.07
N PHE A 89 20.51 12.68 25.02
CA PHE A 89 19.34 12.05 24.41
C PHE A 89 19.67 11.32 23.09
N ASN A 90 20.95 11.13 22.75
CA ASN A 90 21.42 10.52 21.49
C ASN A 90 20.75 11.08 20.21
N VAL A 91 20.26 12.32 20.27
CA VAL A 91 19.48 12.92 19.18
C VAL A 91 20.37 13.14 17.95
N ALA A 92 21.67 13.37 18.12
CA ALA A 92 22.61 13.49 17.01
C ALA A 92 22.82 12.16 16.27
N GLU A 93 22.92 11.04 17.00
CA GLU A 93 23.11 9.71 16.42
C GLU A 93 21.84 9.24 15.69
N ILE A 94 20.67 9.41 16.32
CA ILE A 94 19.37 9.12 15.69
C ILE A 94 19.20 9.96 14.42
N LYS A 95 19.53 11.26 14.46
CA LYS A 95 19.49 12.12 13.25
C LYS A 95 20.45 11.64 12.17
N LEU A 96 21.64 11.17 12.53
CA LEU A 96 22.65 10.71 11.56
C LEU A 96 22.25 9.38 10.91
N GLN A 97 21.76 8.41 11.70
CA GLN A 97 21.24 7.14 11.20
C GLN A 97 20.04 7.34 10.29
N ILE A 98 19.07 8.17 10.68
CA ILE A 98 17.92 8.53 9.83
C ILE A 98 18.41 9.20 8.54
N LYS A 99 19.36 10.13 8.62
CA LYS A 99 19.91 10.82 7.45
C LYS A 99 20.59 9.84 6.49
N ASP A 100 21.36 8.89 7.00
CA ASP A 100 22.01 7.86 6.18
C ASP A 100 20.99 6.92 5.53
N SER A 101 19.97 6.48 6.26
CA SER A 101 18.86 5.69 5.72
C SER A 101 18.09 6.42 4.63
N VAL A 102 17.78 7.71 4.83
CA VAL A 102 17.13 8.57 3.82
C VAL A 102 18.02 8.72 2.58
N ASN A 103 19.32 8.93 2.76
CA ASN A 103 20.26 9.02 1.64
C ASN A 103 20.36 7.71 0.86
N GLN A 104 20.36 6.56 1.54
CA GLN A 104 20.36 5.25 0.90
C GLN A 104 19.06 4.99 0.13
N TYR A 105 17.90 5.31 0.73
CA TYR A 105 16.61 5.25 0.05
C TYR A 105 16.60 6.12 -1.21
N ARG A 106 17.07 7.38 -1.10
CA ARG A 106 17.14 8.31 -2.23
C ARG A 106 18.00 7.76 -3.37
N LYS A 107 19.19 7.22 -3.06
CA LYS A 107 20.07 6.59 -4.05
C LYS A 107 19.40 5.41 -4.76
N LYS A 108 18.67 4.56 -4.02
CA LYS A 108 17.92 3.43 -4.61
C LYS A 108 16.78 3.92 -5.50
N ALA A 109 16.01 4.90 -5.04
CA ALA A 109 14.93 5.52 -5.83
C ALA A 109 15.46 6.21 -7.09
N ASP A 110 16.60 6.91 -7.01
CA ASP A 110 17.29 7.49 -8.18
C ASP A 110 17.72 6.43 -9.19
N ALA A 111 18.26 5.30 -8.72
CA ALA A 111 18.67 4.20 -9.57
C ALA A 111 17.46 3.56 -10.29
N VAL A 112 16.37 3.27 -9.57
CA VAL A 112 15.12 2.74 -10.16
C VAL A 112 14.54 3.73 -11.17
N PHE A 113 14.46 5.02 -10.82
CA PHE A 113 13.99 6.05 -11.73
C PHE A 113 14.80 6.09 -13.03
N THR A 114 16.14 5.99 -12.94
CA THR A 114 17.03 5.98 -14.10
C THR A 114 16.82 4.74 -14.96
N GLU A 115 16.71 3.56 -14.34
CA GLU A 115 16.47 2.29 -15.03
C GLU A 115 15.16 2.32 -15.83
N TYR A 116 14.05 2.75 -15.21
CA TYR A 116 12.75 2.85 -15.89
C TYR A 116 12.72 3.98 -16.94
N SER A 117 13.43 5.08 -16.70
CA SER A 117 13.56 6.15 -17.71
C SER A 117 14.23 5.66 -18.99
N ASN A 118 15.22 4.77 -18.88
CA ASN A 118 15.87 4.17 -20.04
C ASN A 118 14.90 3.29 -20.84
N LEU A 119 13.99 2.57 -20.17
CA LEU A 119 12.94 1.80 -20.84
C LEU A 119 11.98 2.71 -21.60
N VAL A 120 11.58 3.84 -21.01
CA VAL A 120 10.75 4.85 -21.69
C VAL A 120 11.42 5.37 -22.96
N VAL A 121 12.73 5.63 -22.92
CA VAL A 121 13.49 6.05 -24.10
C VAL A 121 13.47 4.96 -25.17
N SER A 122 13.67 3.69 -24.79
CA SER A 122 13.62 2.56 -25.73
C SER A 122 12.23 2.34 -26.34
N ALA A 123 11.15 2.64 -25.60
CA ALA A 123 9.78 2.52 -26.09
C ALA A 123 9.47 3.51 -27.23
N LYS A 124 10.19 4.64 -27.30
CA LYS A 124 9.98 5.67 -28.35
C LYS A 124 10.30 5.18 -29.76
N SER A 125 11.09 4.11 -29.91
CA SER A 125 11.40 3.55 -31.23
C SER A 125 10.34 2.55 -31.72
N GLN A 126 9.34 2.23 -30.91
CA GLN A 126 8.28 1.27 -31.26
C GLN A 126 7.12 1.95 -32.01
N PRO A 127 6.31 1.19 -32.76
CA PRO A 127 5.03 1.66 -33.30
C PRO A 127 4.14 2.28 -32.21
N LYS A 128 3.27 3.23 -32.56
CA LYS A 128 2.56 4.06 -31.56
C LYS A 128 1.62 3.27 -30.64
N ASP A 129 0.96 2.28 -31.20
CA ASP A 129 0.12 1.31 -30.50
C ASP A 129 0.92 0.48 -29.51
N GLU A 130 2.05 -0.10 -29.93
CA GLU A 130 2.93 -0.86 -29.04
C GLU A 130 3.63 0.03 -28.00
N GLN A 131 4.00 1.26 -28.38
CA GLN A 131 4.59 2.25 -27.49
C GLN A 131 3.67 2.52 -26.29
N ASP A 132 2.38 2.76 -26.53
CA ASP A 132 1.43 3.05 -25.44
C ASP A 132 1.30 1.88 -24.46
N GLU A 133 1.24 0.64 -24.95
CA GLU A 133 1.18 -0.55 -24.08
C GLU A 133 2.45 -0.68 -23.23
N ILE A 134 3.62 -0.49 -23.85
CA ILE A 134 4.90 -0.53 -23.15
C ILE A 134 4.95 0.55 -22.08
N LEU A 135 4.59 1.78 -22.41
CA LEU A 135 4.60 2.89 -21.47
C LEU A 135 3.63 2.67 -20.31
N HIS A 136 2.45 2.09 -20.57
CA HIS A 136 1.51 1.73 -19.50
C HIS A 136 2.11 0.70 -18.54
N VAL A 137 2.68 -0.40 -19.06
CA VAL A 137 3.34 -1.43 -18.23
C VAL A 137 4.50 -0.83 -17.43
N VAL A 138 5.33 0.01 -18.06
CA VAL A 138 6.45 0.68 -17.39
C VAL A 138 5.96 1.59 -16.26
N ILE A 139 4.86 2.33 -16.43
CA ILE A 139 4.29 3.16 -15.35
C ILE A 139 3.79 2.31 -14.19
N VAL A 140 3.04 1.23 -14.48
CA VAL A 140 2.48 0.35 -13.44
C VAL A 140 3.59 -0.30 -12.62
N GLU A 141 4.55 -0.92 -13.29
CA GLU A 141 5.68 -1.57 -12.64
C GLU A 141 6.58 -0.58 -11.89
N PHE A 142 6.78 0.63 -12.41
CA PHE A 142 7.53 1.68 -11.70
C PHE A 142 6.85 2.06 -10.39
N LYS A 143 5.52 2.25 -10.41
CA LYS A 143 4.75 2.56 -9.20
C LYS A 143 4.85 1.44 -8.17
N ASN A 144 4.72 0.19 -8.60
CA ASN A 144 4.84 -0.97 -7.72
C ASN A 144 6.24 -1.05 -7.08
N GLU A 145 7.30 -0.86 -7.87
CA GLU A 145 8.68 -0.87 -7.36
C GLU A 145 8.95 0.28 -6.38
N MET A 146 8.43 1.47 -6.66
CA MET A 146 8.55 2.62 -5.75
C MET A 146 7.77 2.42 -4.44
N GLU A 147 6.57 1.84 -4.49
CA GLU A 147 5.81 1.50 -3.29
C GLU A 147 6.53 0.43 -2.45
N ASN A 148 7.12 -0.58 -3.10
CA ASN A 148 7.93 -1.60 -2.42
C ASN A 148 9.16 -1.00 -1.73
N LEU A 149 9.86 -0.07 -2.40
CA LEU A 149 10.98 0.67 -1.80
C LEU A 149 10.53 1.51 -0.61
N LEU A 150 9.40 2.21 -0.75
CA LEU A 150 8.84 3.04 0.31
C LEU A 150 8.40 2.20 1.51
N GLN A 151 7.74 1.06 1.28
CA GLN A 151 7.33 0.16 2.33
C GLN A 151 8.54 -0.43 3.08
N THR A 152 9.60 -0.77 2.36
CA THR A 152 10.87 -1.23 2.97
C THR A 152 11.50 -0.14 3.84
N PHE A 153 11.44 1.11 3.39
CA PHE A 153 11.88 2.26 4.18
C PHE A 153 10.98 2.50 5.40
N ARG A 154 9.65 2.43 5.24
CA ARG A 154 8.67 2.61 6.34
C ARG A 154 8.78 1.54 7.42
N ASN A 155 9.02 0.29 7.03
CA ASN A 155 9.26 -0.80 7.97
C ASN A 155 10.49 -0.57 8.85
N THR A 156 11.39 0.34 8.45
CA THR A 156 12.60 0.68 9.22
C THR A 156 12.52 2.07 9.87
N HIS A 157 11.66 2.97 9.38
CA HIS A 157 11.57 4.36 9.83
C HIS A 157 10.13 4.89 9.67
N GLU A 158 9.56 5.57 10.68
CA GLU A 158 8.28 6.26 10.52
C GLU A 158 8.47 7.55 9.68
N GLY A 159 7.92 7.59 8.46
CA GLY A 159 8.02 8.79 7.61
C GLY A 159 7.24 8.75 6.30
N GLU A 160 6.87 9.94 5.81
CA GLU A 160 6.17 10.16 4.54
C GLU A 160 7.13 10.37 3.36
N ASN A 161 6.80 9.78 2.19
CA ASN A 161 6.78 10.53 0.92
C ASN A 161 6.22 9.78 -0.30
N LEU A 162 5.70 10.54 -1.28
CA LEU A 162 5.19 10.05 -2.58
C LEU A 162 5.56 10.91 -3.82
N LYS A 163 6.40 11.95 -3.69
CA LYS A 163 6.63 12.95 -4.76
C LYS A 163 7.30 12.42 -6.05
N ARG A 164 8.06 11.33 -5.97
CA ARG A 164 8.82 10.76 -7.11
C ARG A 164 7.94 10.05 -8.15
N CYS A 165 6.83 9.47 -7.71
CA CYS A 165 5.89 8.78 -8.60
C CYS A 165 5.22 9.77 -9.55
N ASP A 166 4.84 10.93 -9.03
CA ASP A 166 4.19 12.00 -9.79
C ASP A 166 5.15 12.56 -10.85
N GLU A 167 6.40 12.86 -10.47
CA GLU A 167 7.44 13.36 -11.41
C GLU A 167 7.71 12.38 -12.57
N PHE A 168 7.68 11.07 -12.32
CA PHE A 168 7.84 10.07 -13.39
C PHE A 168 6.61 10.05 -14.30
N VAL A 169 5.42 10.00 -13.71
CA VAL A 169 4.15 10.00 -14.44
C VAL A 169 4.03 11.23 -15.34
N GLU A 170 4.34 12.43 -14.83
CA GLU A 170 4.31 13.69 -15.60
C GLU A 170 5.24 13.67 -16.82
N LYS A 171 6.37 12.96 -16.74
CA LYS A 171 7.30 12.81 -17.87
C LYS A 171 6.84 11.79 -18.90
N VAL A 172 6.14 10.73 -18.48
CA VAL A 172 5.74 9.63 -19.37
C VAL A 172 4.40 9.90 -20.05
N VAL A 173 3.42 10.47 -19.36
CA VAL A 173 2.08 10.73 -19.91
C VAL A 173 2.10 11.51 -21.24
N PRO A 174 2.91 12.58 -21.42
CA PRO A 174 2.98 13.30 -22.69
C PRO A 174 3.50 12.46 -23.87
N LEU A 175 4.12 11.30 -23.60
CA LEU A 175 4.62 10.39 -24.63
C LEU A 175 3.55 9.39 -25.09
N MET A 176 2.45 9.24 -24.35
CA MET A 176 1.34 8.35 -24.68
C MET A 176 0.35 9.03 -25.63
N SER A 177 -0.39 8.26 -26.42
CA SER A 177 -1.47 8.81 -27.28
C SER A 177 -2.72 9.24 -26.49
N TYR A 178 -2.78 8.90 -25.20
CA TYR A 178 -3.90 9.18 -24.32
C TYR A 178 -3.42 9.37 -22.88
N ASN A 179 -4.24 10.04 -22.07
CA ASN A 179 -3.93 10.26 -20.67
C ASN A 179 -4.50 9.11 -19.82
N LEU A 180 -3.64 8.32 -19.18
CA LEU A 180 -4.02 7.21 -18.28
C LEU A 180 -4.89 7.63 -17.09
N PHE A 181 -4.81 8.90 -16.70
CA PHE A 181 -5.51 9.45 -15.53
C PHE A 181 -6.81 10.16 -15.90
N ASP A 182 -7.10 10.26 -17.20
CA ASP A 182 -8.38 10.80 -17.66
C ASP A 182 -9.47 9.75 -17.49
N ASN A 183 -10.25 9.89 -16.41
CA ASN A 183 -11.36 9.00 -16.09
C ASN A 183 -12.53 9.11 -17.08
N LYS A 184 -12.48 10.00 -18.07
CA LYS A 184 -13.47 10.11 -19.14
C LYS A 184 -12.99 9.51 -20.45
N ASP A 185 -11.70 9.16 -20.56
CA ASP A 185 -11.19 8.52 -21.76
C ASP A 185 -11.73 7.07 -21.84
N PRO A 186 -12.40 6.68 -22.94
CA PRO A 186 -12.94 5.32 -23.10
C PRO A 186 -11.85 4.23 -22.97
N ARG A 187 -10.59 4.53 -23.30
CA ARG A 187 -9.45 3.59 -23.17
C ARG A 187 -9.12 3.24 -21.71
N ASN A 188 -9.51 4.10 -20.76
CA ASN A 188 -9.39 3.86 -19.32
C ASN A 188 -10.64 3.23 -18.71
N LEU A 189 -11.79 3.41 -19.36
CA LEU A 189 -13.09 2.94 -18.90
C LEU A 189 -13.46 1.56 -19.44
N ILE A 190 -12.82 1.10 -20.52
CA ILE A 190 -13.13 -0.16 -21.17
C ILE A 190 -11.89 -1.05 -21.19
N LYS A 191 -12.02 -2.27 -20.66
CA LYS A 191 -10.95 -3.27 -20.54
C LYS A 191 -11.44 -4.64 -20.98
N ARG A 192 -10.55 -5.56 -21.32
CA ARG A 192 -10.87 -6.98 -21.55
C ARG A 192 -10.48 -7.81 -20.35
N CYS A 193 -11.31 -8.78 -19.98
CA CYS A 193 -10.93 -9.78 -18.99
C CYS A 193 -9.77 -10.63 -19.55
N PRO A 194 -8.65 -10.78 -18.82
CA PRO A 194 -7.48 -11.55 -19.30
C PRO A 194 -7.72 -13.07 -19.34
N HIS A 195 -8.89 -13.54 -18.91
CA HIS A 195 -9.18 -14.96 -18.77
C HIS A 195 -10.29 -15.48 -19.69
N CYS A 196 -11.25 -14.63 -20.03
CA CYS A 196 -12.36 -14.99 -20.92
C CYS A 196 -12.67 -13.90 -21.94
N GLU A 197 -11.81 -12.90 -22.08
CA GLU A 197 -11.86 -11.83 -23.09
C GLU A 197 -13.12 -10.96 -23.09
N LEU A 198 -14.01 -11.14 -22.11
CA LEU A 198 -15.23 -10.34 -21.95
C LEU A 198 -14.88 -8.84 -21.84
N ILE A 199 -15.68 -7.98 -22.48
CA ILE A 199 -15.50 -6.53 -22.35
C ILE A 199 -16.08 -6.08 -21.01
N TRP A 200 -15.26 -5.34 -20.27
CA TRP A 200 -15.60 -4.74 -19.01
C TRP A 200 -15.68 -3.23 -19.13
N PHE A 201 -16.70 -2.68 -18.47
CA PHE A 201 -16.90 -1.25 -18.33
C PHE A 201 -16.63 -0.87 -16.87
N LYS A 202 -15.74 0.09 -16.64
CA LYS A 202 -15.42 0.60 -15.31
C LYS A 202 -16.68 1.18 -14.71
N THR A 203 -17.05 0.73 -13.52
CA THR A 203 -18.01 1.42 -12.67
C THR A 203 -17.29 2.12 -11.53
N GLU A 204 -17.93 3.09 -10.89
CA GLU A 204 -17.34 3.84 -9.77
C GLU A 204 -16.70 2.89 -8.74
N GLY A 205 -15.47 3.20 -8.32
CA GLY A 205 -14.74 2.43 -7.29
C GLY A 205 -13.94 1.20 -7.77
N CYS A 206 -13.84 0.93 -9.08
CA CYS A 206 -13.15 -0.27 -9.59
C CYS A 206 -11.65 -0.10 -9.91
N ASP A 207 -10.85 0.55 -9.05
CA ASP A 207 -9.38 0.66 -9.27
C ASP A 207 -8.56 -0.45 -8.62
N GLY A 208 -9.18 -1.29 -7.77
CA GLY A 208 -8.54 -2.40 -7.08
C GLY A 208 -8.74 -3.78 -7.73
N VAL A 209 -8.54 -4.83 -6.92
CA VAL A 209 -8.83 -6.22 -7.31
C VAL A 209 -10.35 -6.39 -7.47
N THR A 210 -10.77 -6.81 -8.66
CA THR A 210 -12.15 -7.14 -8.98
C THR A 210 -12.24 -8.56 -9.54
N SER A 211 -13.43 -9.14 -9.65
CA SER A 211 -13.63 -10.49 -10.19
C SER A 211 -14.51 -10.48 -11.42
N CYS A 212 -14.09 -11.19 -12.46
CA CYS A 212 -14.85 -11.27 -13.71
C CYS A 212 -16.20 -11.96 -13.46
N GLY A 213 -17.30 -11.27 -13.70
CA GLY A 213 -18.66 -11.79 -13.54
C GLY A 213 -19.25 -11.55 -12.17
N ASN A 214 -18.67 -10.62 -11.40
CA ASN A 214 -19.24 -10.17 -10.12
C ASN A 214 -20.51 -9.29 -10.28
N LYS A 215 -21.16 -9.35 -11.46
CA LYS A 215 -22.52 -8.86 -11.73
C LYS A 215 -23.32 -9.96 -12.40
N ASP A 216 -24.58 -10.09 -11.98
CA ASP A 216 -25.54 -11.04 -12.53
C ASP A 216 -25.79 -10.79 -14.01
N PHE A 217 -25.32 -11.72 -14.81
CA PHE A 217 -25.55 -11.83 -16.25
C PHE A 217 -25.40 -13.32 -16.53
N THR A 218 -26.16 -13.95 -17.41
CA THR A 218 -26.12 -15.41 -17.60
C THR A 218 -25.23 -15.82 -18.79
N HIS A 219 -24.35 -16.82 -18.61
CA HIS A 219 -23.65 -17.68 -19.60
C HIS A 219 -22.60 -17.12 -20.61
N SER A 220 -21.62 -17.99 -20.92
CA SER A 220 -20.27 -17.73 -21.46
C SER A 220 -20.14 -17.76 -22.98
N PHE A 221 -19.19 -16.99 -23.52
CA PHE A 221 -18.84 -16.95 -24.95
C PHE A 221 -17.45 -17.55 -25.23
N ASN A 222 -17.32 -18.24 -26.36
CA ASN A 222 -16.07 -18.74 -26.93
C ASN A 222 -15.33 -17.60 -27.64
N SER A 223 -14.10 -17.30 -27.25
CA SER A 223 -13.20 -16.49 -28.06
C SER A 223 -12.41 -17.39 -29.01
N SER A 224 -12.83 -17.46 -30.28
CA SER A 224 -11.87 -17.64 -31.37
C SER A 224 -11.16 -16.30 -31.59
N GLY A 225 -10.37 -15.87 -30.60
CA GLY A 225 -9.69 -14.58 -30.55
C GLY A 225 -8.30 -14.65 -31.18
N LYS A 226 -7.89 -13.55 -31.81
CA LYS A 226 -6.52 -13.35 -32.31
C LYS A 226 -5.52 -13.58 -31.16
N ARG A 227 -4.31 -14.05 -31.48
CA ARG A 227 -3.24 -14.18 -30.47
C ARG A 227 -2.92 -12.79 -29.90
N HIS A 228 -3.32 -12.55 -28.66
CA HIS A 228 -2.91 -11.38 -27.91
C HIS A 228 -1.48 -11.57 -27.39
N TRP A 229 -0.73 -10.48 -27.35
CA TRP A 229 0.62 -10.42 -26.79
C TRP A 229 0.54 -9.44 -25.63
N LYS A 230 1.35 -9.66 -24.60
CA LYS A 230 1.53 -8.70 -23.51
C LYS A 230 3.00 -8.38 -23.34
N TYR A 231 3.27 -7.15 -22.96
CA TYR A 231 4.58 -6.76 -22.48
C TYR A 231 4.67 -7.03 -20.98
N ILE A 232 5.73 -7.73 -20.57
CA ILE A 232 6.09 -7.85 -19.17
C ILE A 232 7.50 -7.32 -18.97
N LEU A 233 7.78 -6.82 -17.77
CA LEU A 233 9.13 -6.48 -17.35
C LEU A 233 9.72 -7.66 -16.58
N GLN A 234 10.92 -8.09 -16.99
CA GLN A 234 11.63 -9.18 -16.36
C GLN A 234 13.10 -8.82 -16.17
N ARG A 235 13.66 -9.12 -15.00
CA ARG A 235 15.10 -9.00 -14.77
C ARG A 235 15.83 -10.21 -15.37
N ILE A 236 16.64 -9.97 -16.40
CA ILE A 236 17.46 -11.00 -17.07
C ILE A 236 18.91 -10.59 -16.92
N GLY A 237 19.68 -11.33 -16.10
CA GLY A 237 21.07 -10.99 -15.80
C GLY A 237 21.23 -9.71 -14.97
N GLY A 238 20.24 -9.38 -14.13
CA GLY A 238 20.23 -8.18 -13.29
C GLY A 238 19.65 -6.93 -13.95
N GLU A 239 19.59 -6.90 -15.28
CA GLU A 239 19.00 -5.80 -16.06
C GLU A 239 17.51 -5.99 -16.24
N LEU A 240 16.73 -4.93 -16.03
CA LEU A 240 15.31 -4.91 -16.38
C LEU A 240 15.13 -4.88 -17.90
N ARG A 241 14.47 -5.90 -18.44
CA ARG A 241 14.20 -6.03 -19.88
C ARG A 241 12.70 -6.17 -20.14
N LEU A 242 12.27 -5.54 -21.22
CA LEU A 242 10.94 -5.68 -21.76
C LEU A 242 10.86 -6.97 -22.58
N VAL A 243 9.96 -7.87 -22.22
CA VAL A 243 9.75 -9.14 -22.93
C VAL A 243 8.34 -9.16 -23.49
N LYS A 244 8.22 -9.27 -24.81
CA LYS A 244 6.95 -9.54 -25.49
C LYS A 244 6.63 -11.01 -25.31
N GLN A 245 5.65 -11.32 -24.46
CA GLN A 245 5.18 -12.68 -24.30
C GLN A 245 3.87 -12.85 -25.07
N PRO A 246 3.73 -13.92 -25.87
CA PRO A 246 2.40 -14.34 -26.30
C PRO A 246 1.58 -14.59 -25.03
N ASP A 247 0.32 -14.18 -25.03
CA ASP A 247 -0.55 -14.33 -23.87
C ASP A 247 -0.98 -15.81 -23.75
N ILE A 248 -0.01 -16.65 -23.39
CA ILE A 248 -0.17 -18.07 -23.14
C ILE A 248 -0.45 -18.20 -21.66
N TRP A 249 -1.57 -17.65 -21.18
CA TRP A 249 -2.12 -18.10 -19.91
C TRP A 249 -2.61 -19.53 -20.12
N ARG A 250 -1.70 -20.48 -19.88
CA ARG A 250 -1.97 -21.92 -19.98
C ARG A 250 -3.26 -22.24 -19.24
N ILE A 251 -4.13 -22.95 -19.95
CA ILE A 251 -5.25 -23.77 -19.50
C ILE A 251 -4.69 -24.93 -18.64
N SER A 252 -3.95 -24.63 -17.58
CA SER A 252 -3.47 -25.61 -16.61
C SER A 252 -3.84 -25.14 -15.22
N VAL A 253 -5.15 -25.01 -14.99
CA VAL A 253 -5.72 -25.10 -13.65
C VAL A 253 -6.20 -26.54 -13.51
N GLY A 254 -5.38 -27.40 -12.89
CA GLY A 254 -5.89 -28.65 -12.33
C GLY A 254 -7.00 -28.33 -11.33
N PRO A 255 -8.00 -29.20 -11.15
CA PRO A 255 -9.19 -28.88 -10.39
C PRO A 255 -8.85 -28.68 -8.91
N LYS A 256 -8.75 -27.43 -8.46
CA LYS A 256 -8.85 -27.09 -7.05
C LYS A 256 -10.33 -26.97 -6.69
N LYS A 257 -10.85 -28.01 -6.02
CA LYS A 257 -12.14 -27.98 -5.35
C LYS A 257 -12.07 -26.93 -4.23
N PHE A 258 -12.84 -25.86 -4.35
CA PHE A 258 -13.16 -24.98 -3.22
C PHE A 258 -14.62 -25.26 -2.86
N ASP A 259 -14.87 -25.44 -1.57
CA ASP A 259 -16.15 -25.82 -0.98
C ASP A 259 -17.27 -24.82 -1.28
N ASP A 260 -18.42 -25.36 -1.68
CA ASP A 260 -19.66 -24.65 -1.98
C ASP A 260 -20.46 -24.37 -0.69
N SER A 261 -20.64 -23.09 -0.38
CA SER A 261 -21.71 -22.60 0.50
C SER A 261 -22.97 -22.31 -0.33
N PRO A 262 -24.18 -22.72 0.10
CA PRO A 262 -25.40 -22.59 -0.68
C PRO A 262 -26.03 -21.21 -0.51
N TYR A 263 -25.39 -20.18 -1.09
CA TYR A 263 -26.15 -19.02 -1.55
C TYR A 263 -26.57 -19.31 -2.98
N THR A 264 -27.88 -19.28 -3.23
CA THR A 264 -28.49 -19.34 -4.56
C THR A 264 -28.04 -18.12 -5.37
N LYS A 265 -26.83 -18.20 -5.93
CA LYS A 265 -26.26 -17.23 -6.85
C LYS A 265 -26.82 -17.51 -8.23
N SER A 266 -27.61 -16.57 -8.75
CA SER A 266 -27.67 -16.35 -10.19
C SER A 266 -26.23 -16.33 -10.72
N LYS A 267 -25.95 -17.17 -11.72
CA LYS A 267 -24.60 -17.31 -12.29
C LYS A 267 -24.30 -16.04 -13.08
N GLY A 268 -23.35 -15.21 -12.63
CA GLY A 268 -22.88 -14.01 -13.34
C GLY A 268 -22.07 -14.29 -14.63
N VAL A 269 -22.01 -13.34 -15.58
CA VAL A 269 -21.31 -13.52 -16.89
C VAL A 269 -19.85 -13.19 -16.65
N GLY A 270 -19.03 -14.21 -16.77
CA GLY A 270 -17.60 -14.09 -16.61
C GLY A 270 -17.00 -15.39 -16.10
N CYS A 271 -15.67 -15.44 -16.05
CA CYS A 271 -14.95 -16.62 -15.59
C CYS A 271 -14.80 -16.72 -14.06
N GLY A 272 -15.30 -15.74 -13.30
CA GLY A 272 -15.17 -15.67 -11.84
C GLY A 272 -13.78 -15.28 -11.33
N LYS A 273 -12.75 -15.25 -12.19
CA LYS A 273 -11.37 -15.02 -11.78
C LYS A 273 -11.12 -13.55 -11.43
N SER A 274 -10.29 -13.34 -10.41
CA SER A 274 -9.90 -12.01 -9.94
C SER A 274 -8.76 -11.41 -10.79
N PHE A 275 -8.80 -10.10 -10.98
CA PHE A 275 -7.78 -9.32 -11.67
C PHE A 275 -7.73 -7.89 -11.11
N THR A 276 -6.59 -7.21 -11.26
CA THR A 276 -6.43 -5.80 -10.87
C THR A 276 -6.74 -4.90 -12.07
N TRP A 277 -7.71 -3.99 -11.96
CA TRP A 277 -8.14 -3.15 -13.09
C TRP A 277 -7.02 -2.28 -13.67
N SER A 278 -6.24 -1.63 -12.79
CA SER A 278 -5.17 -0.70 -13.15
C SER A 278 -4.02 -1.36 -13.92
N GLU A 279 -3.88 -2.68 -13.80
CA GLU A 279 -2.87 -3.49 -14.49
C GLU A 279 -3.32 -3.96 -15.88
N LEU A 280 -4.61 -3.83 -16.23
CA LEU A 280 -5.13 -4.32 -17.51
C LEU A 280 -4.78 -3.38 -18.67
N PRO A 281 -4.30 -3.91 -19.82
CA PRO A 281 -4.03 -3.10 -21.00
C PRO A 281 -5.31 -2.44 -21.51
N LYS A 282 -5.18 -1.32 -22.23
CA LYS A 282 -6.32 -0.75 -22.96
C LYS A 282 -6.84 -1.75 -24.00
N VAL A 283 -8.11 -1.62 -24.35
CA VAL A 283 -8.64 -2.30 -25.53
C VAL A 283 -8.25 -1.55 -26.80
N GLU A 284 -8.36 -2.23 -27.94
CA GLU A 284 -8.11 -1.64 -29.26
C GLU A 284 -9.11 -0.52 -29.55
N ASP A 285 -8.64 0.53 -30.22
CA ASP A 285 -9.48 1.69 -30.54
C ASP A 285 -10.66 1.26 -31.42
N GLU A 286 -10.47 0.32 -32.36
CA GLU A 286 -11.53 -0.18 -33.23
C GLU A 286 -12.70 -0.77 -32.45
N LEU A 287 -12.43 -1.50 -31.37
CA LEU A 287 -13.46 -2.06 -30.51
C LEU A 287 -14.24 -0.94 -29.79
N ILE A 288 -13.54 0.10 -29.32
CA ILE A 288 -14.19 1.27 -28.73
C ILE A 288 -15.11 1.92 -29.76
N LEU A 289 -14.61 2.14 -30.98
CA LEU A 289 -15.40 2.74 -32.07
C LEU A 289 -16.64 1.91 -32.40
N GLU A 290 -16.52 0.58 -32.42
CA GLU A 290 -17.63 -0.35 -32.64
C GLU A 290 -18.68 -0.27 -31.53
N LEU A 291 -18.24 -0.33 -30.26
CA LEU A 291 -19.13 -0.28 -29.09
C LEU A 291 -19.95 1.01 -29.06
N PHE A 292 -19.31 2.14 -29.35
CA PHE A 292 -19.96 3.45 -29.36
C PHE A 292 -20.64 3.79 -30.69
N LYS A 293 -20.41 2.99 -31.75
CA LYS A 293 -20.88 3.25 -33.12
C LYS A 293 -20.45 4.63 -33.64
N VAL A 294 -19.19 4.98 -33.39
CA VAL A 294 -18.58 6.27 -33.78
C VAL A 294 -17.36 6.07 -34.68
N LYS A 295 -16.84 7.15 -35.26
CA LYS A 295 -15.68 7.11 -36.17
C LYS A 295 -14.36 7.45 -35.50
N THR A 296 -14.39 8.18 -34.39
CA THR A 296 -13.17 8.57 -33.65
C THR A 296 -13.35 8.39 -32.14
N VAL A 297 -12.23 8.24 -31.43
CA VAL A 297 -12.23 8.04 -29.97
C VAL A 297 -12.72 9.30 -29.24
N GLU A 298 -12.47 10.48 -29.80
CA GLU A 298 -12.95 11.76 -29.29
C GLU A 298 -14.49 11.82 -29.31
N GLN A 299 -15.13 11.25 -30.33
CA GLN A 299 -16.60 11.15 -30.38
C GLN A 299 -17.11 10.20 -29.29
N ALA A 300 -16.44 9.07 -29.05
CA ALA A 300 -16.79 8.17 -27.95
C ALA A 300 -16.65 8.88 -26.59
N LYS A 301 -15.59 9.68 -26.41
CA LYS A 301 -15.37 10.50 -25.22
C LYS A 301 -16.50 11.53 -25.01
N GLN A 302 -16.92 12.23 -26.06
CA GLN A 302 -18.04 13.17 -25.99
C GLN A 302 -19.36 12.47 -25.60
N LEU A 303 -19.60 11.25 -26.09
CA LEU A 303 -20.76 10.45 -25.70
C LEU A 303 -20.71 10.04 -24.22
N ILE A 304 -19.53 9.70 -23.70
CA ILE A 304 -19.33 9.42 -22.27
C ILE A 304 -19.67 10.65 -21.44
N GLU A 305 -19.16 11.82 -21.82
CA GLU A 305 -19.41 13.09 -21.12
C GLU A 305 -20.89 13.50 -21.17
N ALA A 306 -21.59 13.17 -22.25
CA ALA A 306 -23.03 13.37 -22.40
C ALA A 306 -23.88 12.32 -21.66
N GLY A 307 -23.27 11.35 -20.96
CA GLY A 307 -23.96 10.36 -20.14
C GLY A 307 -24.43 9.11 -20.90
N HIS A 308 -24.07 8.94 -22.17
CA HIS A 308 -24.45 7.77 -22.98
C HIS A 308 -23.64 6.50 -22.63
N PHE A 309 -22.63 6.60 -21.76
CA PHE A 309 -21.82 5.44 -21.35
C PHE A 309 -22.66 4.29 -20.79
N LYS A 310 -23.72 4.63 -20.02
CA LYS A 310 -24.65 3.63 -19.45
C LYS A 310 -25.43 2.90 -20.54
N GLU A 311 -25.87 3.62 -21.58
CA GLU A 311 -26.63 3.07 -22.70
C GLU A 311 -25.75 2.11 -23.53
N VAL A 312 -24.53 2.53 -23.86
CA VAL A 312 -23.55 1.69 -24.58
C VAL A 312 -23.28 0.40 -23.82
N ARG A 313 -23.03 0.50 -22.50
CA ARG A 313 -22.84 -0.66 -21.64
C ARG A 313 -24.05 -1.59 -21.65
N GLN A 314 -25.26 -1.06 -21.50
CA GLN A 314 -26.50 -1.87 -21.52
C GLN A 314 -26.72 -2.54 -22.88
N ASN A 315 -26.40 -1.86 -23.98
CA ASN A 315 -26.50 -2.43 -25.32
C ASN A 315 -25.50 -3.57 -25.52
N TYR A 316 -24.27 -3.40 -25.07
CA TYR A 316 -23.28 -4.48 -25.07
C TYR A 316 -23.74 -5.66 -24.21
N GLU A 317 -24.20 -5.41 -22.98
CA GLU A 317 -24.70 -6.45 -22.07
C GLU A 317 -25.85 -7.27 -22.68
N LYS A 318 -26.76 -6.63 -23.43
CA LYS A 318 -27.85 -7.31 -24.16
C LYS A 318 -27.38 -8.11 -25.38
N SER A 319 -26.22 -7.77 -25.94
CA SER A 319 -25.67 -8.43 -27.13
C SER A 319 -24.89 -9.71 -26.81
N ILE A 320 -24.54 -9.93 -25.54
CA ILE A 320 -23.89 -11.16 -25.08
C ILE A 320 -24.88 -12.31 -25.24
N ASP A 321 -24.59 -13.25 -26.13
CA ASP A 321 -25.41 -14.44 -26.30
C ASP A 321 -25.23 -15.37 -25.09
N THR A 322 -26.33 -15.57 -24.37
CA THR A 322 -26.38 -16.36 -23.15
C THR A 322 -26.85 -17.81 -23.40
N THR A 323 -27.15 -18.17 -24.65
CA THR A 323 -27.90 -19.39 -24.97
C THR A 323 -27.05 -20.62 -25.32
N PHE A 324 -25.74 -20.47 -25.52
CA PHE A 324 -24.91 -21.55 -26.09
C PHE A 324 -24.34 -22.60 -25.11
N HIS A 325 -24.67 -22.58 -23.82
CA HIS A 325 -24.11 -23.52 -22.82
C HIS A 325 -25.07 -23.95 -21.69
N SER A 326 -26.35 -24.17 -22.00
CA SER A 326 -27.28 -24.91 -21.13
C SER A 326 -27.06 -26.41 -21.21
#